data_AF-A0A7S1LDM2-F1
#
_entry.id   AF-A0A7S1LDM2-F1
#
_cell.length_a   1.000
_cell.length_b   1.000
_cell.length_c   1.000
_cell.angle_alpha   90.00
_cell.angle_beta   90.00
_cell.angle_gamma   90.00
#
_symmetry.space_group_name_H-M   'P 1'
#
loop_
_entity.id
_entity.type
_entity.pdbx_description
1 polymer ?
#
loop_
_entity_poly.entity_id
_entity_poly.type
_entity_poly.pdbx_seq_one_letter_code
_entity_poly.pdbx_strand_id
1 'polypeptide(L)'
;EKLQGLLGSNVNALRLANWTKGAAHSEELAKKLGLGGLVEHAHNFLWLGTVRGGTHLDIQDNVLVQIAGESEVFLVPSNCSFRINVGAGGGSVNTDFIREYGKDMPFFLIKMKPG
;
A
#
# COMPACT_ATOMS: atom_id res chain seq x y z
N GLU A 1 8.06 0.52 30.76
CA GLU A 1 6.74 0.22 30.18
C GLU A 1 6.91 -0.54 28.87
N LYS A 2 6.17 -1.64 28.67
CA LYS A 2 6.08 -2.24 27.33
C LYS A 2 5.08 -1.40 26.53
N LEU A 3 5.58 -0.61 25.59
CA LEU A 3 4.73 -0.03 24.54
C LEU A 3 4.04 -1.20 23.85
N GLN A 4 2.74 -1.36 24.08
CA GLN A 4 1.90 -2.20 23.24
C GLN A 4 1.94 -1.55 21.85
N GLY A 5 2.79 -2.09 20.97
CA GLY A 5 2.91 -1.60 19.60
C GLY A 5 1.53 -1.62 18.95
N LEU A 6 1.17 -0.54 18.27
CA LEU A 6 -0.02 -0.50 17.43
C LEU A 6 0.07 -1.67 16.45
N LEU A 7 -0.88 -2.59 16.52
CA LEU A 7 -0.99 -3.75 15.61
C LEU A 7 -1.17 -3.31 14.14
N GLY A 8 -1.45 -2.03 13.92
CA GLY A 8 -1.47 -1.36 12.62
C GLY A 8 -2.22 -0.04 12.76
N SER A 9 -1.80 0.99 12.04
CA SER A 9 -2.53 2.25 11.97
C SER A 9 -2.34 2.90 10.62
N ASN A 10 -3.44 3.45 10.11
CA ASN A 10 -3.47 4.21 8.86
C ASN A 10 -3.95 5.59 9.25
N VAL A 11 -3.08 6.58 9.12
CA VAL A 11 -3.42 7.95 9.45
C VAL A 11 -3.52 8.74 8.16
N ASN A 12 -4.70 9.31 7.90
CA ASN A 12 -4.85 10.25 6.80
C ASN A 12 -3.93 11.45 7.05
N ALA A 13 -2.94 11.62 6.18
CA ALA A 13 -1.89 12.61 6.34
C ALA A 13 -2.39 14.05 6.19
N LEU A 14 -3.58 14.28 5.64
CA LEU A 14 -4.25 15.59 5.68
C LEU A 14 -4.54 16.05 7.12
N ARG A 15 -4.64 15.11 8.06
CA ARG A 15 -4.90 15.38 9.48
C ARG A 15 -3.63 15.35 10.34
N LEU A 16 -2.47 15.07 9.74
CA LEU A 16 -1.17 15.19 10.39
C LEU A 16 -0.61 16.59 10.15
N ALA A 17 0.26 17.06 11.05
CA ALA A 17 0.82 18.41 11.02
C ALA A 17 1.74 18.66 9.81
N ASN A 18 1.19 18.86 8.61
CA ASN A 18 1.84 19.38 7.41
C ASN A 18 3.22 18.79 7.02
N TRP A 19 3.51 17.52 7.32
CA TRP A 19 4.76 16.86 6.92
C TRP A 19 4.88 16.68 5.40
N THR A 20 3.75 16.66 4.69
CA THR A 20 3.66 16.47 3.24
C THR A 20 3.55 17.77 2.45
N LYS A 21 3.56 18.95 3.10
CA LYS A 21 3.27 20.26 2.47
C LYS A 21 1.91 20.34 1.74
N GLY A 22 0.95 19.47 2.06
CA GLY A 22 -0.42 19.51 1.55
C GLY A 22 -0.60 19.15 0.07
N ALA A 23 -1.78 19.45 -0.48
CA ALA A 23 -2.19 19.10 -1.86
C ALA A 23 -1.25 19.59 -2.97
N ALA A 24 -0.45 20.64 -2.72
CA ALA A 24 0.54 21.17 -3.66
C ALA A 24 1.64 20.16 -4.00
N HIS A 25 2.04 19.30 -3.05
CA HIS A 25 2.99 18.23 -3.29
C HIS A 25 2.38 17.06 -4.07
N SER A 26 1.09 16.77 -3.86
CA SER A 26 0.38 15.75 -4.64
C SER A 26 0.20 16.19 -6.10
N GLU A 27 -0.06 17.47 -6.35
CA GLU A 27 -0.11 18.02 -7.72
C GLU A 27 1.27 18.02 -8.39
N GLU A 28 2.33 18.39 -7.66
CA GLU A 28 3.71 18.33 -8.17
C GLU A 28 4.13 16.89 -8.48
N LEU A 29 3.82 15.94 -7.60
CA LEU A 29 4.06 14.51 -7.81
C LEU A 29 3.27 14.01 -9.03
N ALA A 30 1.98 14.36 -9.15
CA ALA A 30 1.17 14.01 -10.30
C ALA A 30 1.79 14.51 -11.60
N LYS A 31 2.25 15.79 -11.64
CA LYS A 31 2.96 16.34 -12.80
C LYS A 31 4.24 15.56 -13.12
N LYS A 32 5.05 15.24 -12.12
CA LYS A 32 6.29 14.44 -12.29
C LYS A 32 6.01 13.03 -12.83
N LEU A 33 4.86 12.46 -12.50
CA LEU A 33 4.40 11.16 -13.00
C LEU A 33 3.69 11.25 -14.37
N GLY A 34 3.58 12.44 -14.97
CA GLY A 34 2.85 12.63 -16.23
C GLY A 34 1.32 12.62 -16.07
N LEU A 35 0.82 12.69 -14.85
CA LEU A 35 -0.60 12.69 -14.48
C LEU A 35 -1.15 14.12 -14.23
N GLY A 36 -0.39 15.15 -14.61
CA GLY A 36 -0.76 16.55 -14.38
C GLY A 36 -2.11 16.90 -15.02
N GLY A 37 -3.04 17.43 -14.23
CA GLY A 37 -4.39 17.78 -14.69
C GLY A 37 -5.37 16.60 -14.82
N LEU A 38 -4.92 15.35 -14.60
CA LEU A 38 -5.79 14.16 -14.54
C LEU A 38 -6.19 13.81 -13.09
N VAL A 39 -5.44 14.28 -12.11
CA VAL A 39 -5.71 14.04 -10.69
C VAL A 39 -6.71 15.08 -10.18
N GLU A 40 -7.97 14.68 -10.01
CA GLU A 40 -9.01 15.52 -9.41
C GLU A 40 -8.85 15.65 -7.89
N HIS A 41 -8.46 14.56 -7.23
CA HIS A 41 -8.29 14.49 -5.79
C HIS A 41 -7.19 13.50 -5.39
N ALA A 42 -6.47 13.80 -4.31
CA ALA A 42 -5.41 12.94 -3.78
C ALA A 42 -5.60 12.71 -2.28
N HIS A 43 -5.64 11.43 -1.88
CA HIS A 43 -5.59 11.03 -0.48
C HIS A 43 -4.18 10.56 -0.12
N ASN A 44 -3.62 11.11 0.94
CA ASN A 44 -2.31 10.70 1.44
C ASN A 44 -2.50 9.95 2.76
N PHE A 45 -1.90 8.78 2.91
CA PHE A 45 -1.95 7.98 4.13
C PHE A 45 -0.55 7.64 4.63
N LEU A 46 -0.35 7.74 5.93
CA LEU A 46 0.82 7.20 6.62
C LEU A 46 0.46 5.86 7.24
N TRP A 47 1.19 4.82 6.85
CA TRP A 47 1.02 3.46 7.34
C TRP A 47 2.15 3.09 8.29
N LEU A 48 1.81 2.63 9.49
CA LEU A 48 2.76 2.20 10.51
C LEU A 48 2.27 0.89 11.11
N GLY A 49 3.15 -0.10 11.23
CA GLY A 49 2.81 -1.38 11.83
C GLY A 49 4.03 -2.27 12.00
N THR A 50 3.94 -3.20 12.95
CA THR A 50 4.97 -4.23 13.19
C THR A 50 4.53 -5.61 12.70
N VAL A 51 3.35 -5.72 12.12
CA VAL A 51 2.78 -6.96 11.57
C VAL A 51 2.43 -6.75 10.10
N ARG A 52 2.21 -7.85 9.39
CA ARG A 52 1.84 -7.84 7.96
C ARG A 52 0.46 -7.19 7.76
N GLY A 53 0.34 -6.40 6.70
CA GLY A 53 -0.96 -5.92 6.24
C GLY A 53 -1.82 -7.05 5.65
N GLY A 54 -3.13 -6.78 5.52
CA GLY A 54 -4.07 -7.66 4.83
C GLY A 54 -4.10 -7.41 3.32
N THR A 55 -4.46 -8.43 2.55
CA THR A 55 -4.66 -8.28 1.12
C THR A 55 -5.99 -7.56 0.86
N HIS A 56 -5.95 -6.55 0.00
CA HIS A 56 -7.09 -5.74 -0.38
C HIS A 56 -6.88 -5.20 -1.80
N LEU A 57 -7.89 -4.52 -2.29
CA LEU A 57 -7.87 -3.83 -3.57
C LEU A 57 -8.42 -2.42 -3.34
N ASP A 58 -7.70 -1.45 -3.87
CA ASP A 58 -8.13 -0.05 -3.90
C ASP A 58 -8.82 0.21 -5.24
N ILE A 59 -9.83 1.07 -5.22
CA ILE A 59 -10.54 1.49 -6.44
C ILE A 59 -9.74 2.60 -7.15
N GLN A 60 -8.88 3.30 -6.41
CA GLN A 60 -8.04 4.39 -6.90
C GLN A 60 -6.64 3.91 -7.25
N ASP A 61 -5.98 4.61 -8.18
CA ASP A 61 -4.55 4.47 -8.38
C ASP A 61 -3.79 4.87 -7.11
N ASN A 62 -2.77 4.09 -6.76
CA ASN A 62 -2.03 4.27 -5.52
C ASN A 62 -0.51 4.30 -5.77
N VAL A 63 0.19 5.15 -5.02
CA VAL A 63 1.65 5.24 -4.99
C VAL A 63 2.10 4.95 -3.57
N LEU A 64 2.76 3.81 -3.38
CA LEU A 64 3.30 3.42 -2.09
C LEU A 64 4.78 3.80 -2.03
N VAL A 65 5.17 4.52 -0.98
CA VAL A 65 6.56 4.94 -0.72
C VAL A 65 6.99 4.41 0.63
N GLN A 66 8.10 3.66 0.68
CA GLN A 66 8.66 3.17 1.93
C GLN A 66 9.55 4.25 2.54
N ILE A 67 9.24 4.70 3.76
CA ILE A 67 9.98 5.78 4.42
C ILE A 67 10.97 5.30 5.48
N ALA A 68 10.75 4.11 6.04
CA ALA A 68 11.59 3.54 7.11
C ALA A 68 11.45 2.02 7.19
N GLY A 69 12.52 1.29 7.48
CA GLY A 69 12.53 -0.18 7.49
C GLY A 69 12.37 -0.79 6.10
N GLU A 70 12.37 -2.12 6.02
CA GLU A 70 12.14 -2.87 4.77
C GLU A 70 10.74 -3.48 4.79
N SER A 71 10.10 -3.58 3.62
CA SER A 71 8.82 -4.27 3.46
C SER A 71 8.79 -5.10 2.18
N GLU A 72 7.89 -6.08 2.15
CA GLU A 72 7.61 -6.88 0.96
C GLU A 72 6.16 -6.63 0.54
N VAL A 73 5.98 -6.17 -0.69
CA VAL A 73 4.67 -5.93 -1.29
C VAL A 73 4.41 -7.00 -2.33
N PHE A 74 3.24 -7.60 -2.20
CA PHE A 74 2.76 -8.61 -3.11
C PHE A 74 1.65 -8.03 -3.97
N LEU A 75 1.82 -8.06 -5.29
CA LEU A 75 0.83 -7.60 -6.26
C LEU A 75 0.44 -8.74 -7.18
N VAL A 76 -0.85 -8.80 -7.49
CA VAL A 76 -1.40 -9.73 -8.46
C VAL A 76 -2.24 -8.97 -9.46
N PRO A 77 -2.13 -9.28 -10.75
CA PRO A 77 -2.97 -8.68 -11.77
C PRO A 77 -4.46 -8.81 -11.44
N SER A 78 -5.23 -7.77 -11.76
CA SER A 78 -6.67 -7.71 -11.47
C SER A 78 -7.45 -8.89 -12.07
N ASN A 79 -7.04 -9.39 -13.23
CA ASN A 79 -7.62 -10.58 -13.88
C ASN A 79 -7.37 -11.90 -13.13
N CYS A 80 -6.55 -11.90 -12.07
CA CYS A 80 -6.29 -13.03 -11.20
C CYS A 80 -6.75 -12.78 -9.74
N SER A 81 -7.27 -11.58 -9.45
CA SER A 81 -7.65 -11.15 -8.10
C SER A 81 -8.66 -12.08 -7.43
N PHE A 82 -9.58 -12.68 -8.19
CA PHE A 82 -10.57 -13.65 -7.69
C PHE A 82 -9.96 -14.93 -7.08
N ARG A 83 -8.70 -15.26 -7.43
CA ARG A 83 -7.99 -16.43 -6.89
C ARG A 83 -7.41 -16.17 -5.51
N ILE A 84 -7.28 -14.91 -5.15
CA ILE A 84 -6.82 -14.47 -3.86
C ILE A 84 -8.06 -14.18 -3.07
N ASN A 85 -8.33 -14.96 -2.04
CA ASN A 85 -9.54 -14.81 -1.24
C ASN A 85 -9.50 -13.47 -0.46
N VAL A 86 -9.92 -12.39 -1.12
CA VAL A 86 -10.23 -11.08 -0.54
C VAL A 86 -11.63 -11.13 0.06
N GLY A 87 -11.86 -12.05 1.00
CA GLY A 87 -13.07 -12.02 1.81
C GLY A 87 -13.20 -10.67 2.54
N ALA A 88 -14.41 -10.32 2.98
CA ALA A 88 -14.74 -9.04 3.64
C ALA A 88 -13.96 -8.72 4.94
N GLY A 89 -13.02 -9.58 5.34
CA GLY A 89 -12.13 -9.42 6.49
C GLY A 89 -10.64 -9.32 6.15
N GLY A 90 -10.25 -9.19 4.87
CA GLY A 90 -8.85 -8.96 4.48
C GLY A 90 -7.90 -10.05 4.99
N GLY A 91 -7.99 -11.25 4.41
CA GLY A 91 -7.05 -12.33 4.75
C GLY A 91 -5.60 -11.91 4.48
N SER A 92 -4.67 -12.25 5.38
CA SER A 92 -3.25 -12.06 5.10
C SER A 92 -2.80 -13.16 4.15
N VAL A 93 -2.58 -12.81 2.89
CA VAL A 93 -1.88 -13.71 1.98
C VAL A 93 -0.41 -13.66 2.36
N ASN A 94 0.14 -14.77 2.86
CA ASN A 94 1.57 -14.90 3.08
C ASN A 94 2.25 -15.47 1.83
N THR A 95 3.57 -15.35 1.80
CA THR A 95 4.41 -15.88 0.71
C THR A 95 4.26 -17.39 0.53
N ASP A 96 3.88 -18.13 1.58
CA ASP A 96 3.65 -19.57 1.52
C ASP A 96 2.38 -19.92 0.73
N PHE A 97 1.28 -19.20 0.96
CA PHE A 97 0.04 -19.33 0.18
C PHE A 97 0.28 -19.11 -1.32
N ILE A 98 1.14 -18.16 -1.67
CA ILE A 98 1.45 -17.87 -3.08
C ILE A 98 2.36 -18.95 -3.68
N ARG A 99 3.33 -19.45 -2.93
CA ARG A 99 4.18 -20.58 -3.38
C ARG A 99 3.37 -21.85 -3.59
N GLU A 100 2.32 -22.04 -2.80
CA GLU A 100 1.46 -23.23 -2.84
C GLU A 100 0.37 -23.11 -3.91
N TYR A 101 -0.33 -21.98 -3.97
CA TYR A 101 -1.53 -21.78 -4.81
C TYR A 101 -1.35 -20.81 -5.98
N GLY A 102 -0.26 -20.05 -6.01
CA GLY A 102 0.06 -19.06 -7.04
C GLY A 102 0.96 -19.56 -8.17
N LYS A 103 1.23 -20.88 -8.25
CA LYS A 103 2.16 -21.46 -9.26
C LYS A 103 1.78 -21.11 -10.69
N ASP A 104 0.49 -21.01 -10.97
CA ASP A 104 -0.06 -20.70 -12.30
C ASP A 104 -0.63 -19.29 -12.38
N MET A 105 -0.23 -18.41 -11.45
CA MET A 105 -0.72 -17.05 -11.36
C MET A 105 0.45 -16.06 -11.48
N PRO A 106 0.43 -15.13 -12.44
CA PRO A 106 1.44 -14.08 -12.47
C PRO A 106 1.33 -13.24 -11.19
N PHE A 107 2.46 -12.97 -10.57
CA PHE A 107 2.55 -12.08 -9.43
C PHE A 107 3.85 -11.28 -9.44
N PHE A 108 3.84 -10.16 -8.74
CA PHE A 108 5.02 -9.35 -8.49
C PHE A 108 5.29 -9.34 -6.99
N LEU A 109 6.52 -9.71 -6.62
CA LEU A 109 7.02 -9.55 -5.26
C LEU A 109 8.03 -8.41 -5.27
N ILE A 110 7.68 -7.30 -4.62
CA ILE A 110 8.46 -6.09 -4.60
C ILE A 110 9.05 -5.94 -3.20
N LYS A 111 10.38 -5.97 -3.09
CA LYS A 111 11.08 -5.63 -1.86
C LYS A 111 11.28 -4.12 -1.82
N MET A 112 10.59 -3.45 -0.91
CA MET A 112 10.71 -2.02 -0.73
C MET A 112 11.72 -1.70 0.35
N LYS A 113 12.53 -0.68 0.10
CA LYS A 113 13.51 -0.11 1.04
C LYS A 113 13.26 1.39 1.16
N PRO A 114 13.73 2.05 2.22
CA PRO A 114 13.58 3.49 2.35
C PRO A 114 14.25 4.21 1.19
N GLY A 115 13.53 5.15 0.56
CA GLY A 115 13.98 5.92 -0.59
C GLY A 115 12.98 5.93 -1.73
#